data_AF-A0A330M0M7-F1
#
_entry.id   AF-A0A330M0M7-F1
#
_cell.length_a   1.000
_cell.length_b   1.000
_cell.length_c   1.000
_cell.angle_alpha   90.00
_cell.angle_beta   90.00
_cell.angle_gamma   90.00
#
_symmetry.space_group_name_H-M   'P 1'
#
loop_
_entity.id
_entity.type
_entity.pdbx_description
1 polymer ?
#
loop_
_entity_poly.entity_id
_entity_poly.type
_entity_poly.pdbx_seq_one_letter_code
_entity_poly.pdbx_strand_id
1 'polypeptide(L)'
;MNMNRQLLCLAAMSMAISGFALAAQDSNSNQKDYKCYLDTTSGYQIAFYEWQEKQIQLRMAMLPANKVPNIGTGESAYIKDVEECVEIDESFTLGAAQKLDEITLK
;
A
#
# COMPACT_ATOMS: atom_id res chain seq x y z
N MET A 1 -74.88 10.86 8.15
CA MET A 1 -74.14 10.11 7.11
C MET A 1 -72.66 10.45 7.21
N ASN A 2 -71.85 9.40 7.32
CA ASN A 2 -70.39 9.31 7.13
C ASN A 2 -69.47 10.23 7.98
N MET A 3 -68.84 9.78 9.07
CA MET A 3 -67.93 8.64 9.31
C MET A 3 -66.46 8.96 9.03
N ASN A 4 -65.65 8.88 10.09
CA ASN A 4 -64.23 8.49 10.12
C ASN A 4 -63.24 9.25 9.21
N ARG A 5 -62.88 10.49 9.60
CA ARG A 5 -61.70 11.19 9.07
C ARG A 5 -60.55 11.37 10.07
N GLN A 6 -60.50 10.57 11.14
CA GLN A 6 -59.44 10.69 12.17
C GLN A 6 -58.58 9.43 12.39
N LEU A 7 -58.66 8.42 11.51
CA LEU A 7 -57.99 7.13 11.72
C LEU A 7 -57.28 6.62 10.46
N LEU A 8 -56.49 7.47 9.80
CA LEU A 8 -55.86 7.13 8.52
C LEU A 8 -54.43 7.69 8.36
N CYS A 9 -53.60 7.68 9.41
CA CYS A 9 -52.15 7.95 9.28
C CYS A 9 -51.30 7.20 10.32
N LEU A 10 -51.71 6.00 10.77
CA LEU A 10 -50.96 5.24 11.80
C LEU A 10 -50.54 3.83 11.35
N ALA A 11 -50.44 3.59 10.05
CA ALA A 11 -49.96 2.31 9.53
C ALA A 11 -49.14 2.51 8.26
N ALA A 12 -47.85 2.84 8.41
CA ALA A 12 -46.80 2.56 7.42
C ALA A 12 -45.45 3.08 7.92
N MET A 13 -44.89 2.47 8.96
CA MET A 13 -43.44 2.57 9.18
C MET A 13 -42.91 1.21 9.65
N SER A 14 -43.21 0.21 8.81
CA SER A 14 -42.70 -1.14 8.94
C SER A 14 -41.53 -1.29 7.99
N MET A 15 -40.39 -1.70 8.54
CA MET A 15 -39.35 -2.51 7.89
C MET A 15 -38.61 -1.91 6.69
N ALA A 16 -37.42 -1.37 6.97
CA ALA A 16 -36.23 -1.73 6.21
C ALA A 16 -34.99 -1.50 7.10
N ILE A 17 -34.71 -2.44 8.01
CA ILE A 17 -33.34 -2.57 8.52
C ILE A 17 -32.58 -3.26 7.39
N SER A 18 -32.07 -2.47 6.45
CA SER A 18 -31.18 -2.93 5.41
C SER A 18 -29.92 -3.47 6.08
N GLY A 19 -29.80 -4.80 6.14
CA GLY A 19 -28.61 -5.46 6.60
C GLY A 19 -27.44 -5.07 5.69
N PHE A 20 -26.51 -4.29 6.21
CA PHE A 20 -25.21 -4.13 5.60
C PHE A 20 -24.49 -5.47 5.77
N ALA A 21 -24.51 -6.31 4.74
CA ALA A 21 -23.60 -7.43 4.65
C ALA A 21 -22.18 -6.85 4.53
N LEU A 22 -21.46 -6.80 5.65
CA LEU A 22 -20.02 -6.59 5.63
C LEU A 22 -19.42 -7.81 4.92
N ALA A 23 -19.06 -7.65 3.64
CA ALA A 23 -18.18 -8.58 2.98
C ALA A 23 -16.89 -8.63 3.81
N ALA A 24 -16.63 -9.76 4.45
CA ALA A 24 -15.33 -10.05 5.04
C ALA A 24 -14.31 -9.97 3.91
N GLN A 25 -13.52 -8.89 3.89
CA GLN A 25 -12.41 -8.77 2.97
C GLN A 25 -11.44 -9.88 3.35
N ASP A 26 -11.24 -10.79 2.41
CA ASP A 26 -10.38 -11.96 2.52
C ASP A 26 -9.00 -11.51 3.03
N SER A 27 -8.76 -11.69 4.33
CA SER A 27 -7.55 -11.26 5.02
C SER A 27 -6.43 -12.27 4.81
N ASN A 28 -6.35 -12.84 3.62
CA ASN A 28 -5.18 -13.54 3.13
C ASN A 28 -4.33 -12.51 2.38
N SER A 29 -3.82 -11.53 3.13
CA SER A 29 -2.92 -10.53 2.56
C SER A 29 -1.61 -11.24 2.26
N ASN A 30 -1.39 -11.61 1.00
CA ASN A 30 -0.14 -12.17 0.52
C ASN A 30 0.94 -11.08 0.64
N GLN A 31 1.57 -11.03 1.82
CA GLN A 31 2.73 -10.18 2.06
C GLN A 31 3.90 -10.77 1.28
N LYS A 32 4.64 -9.89 0.61
CA LYS A 32 5.83 -10.23 -0.14
C LYS A 32 6.93 -9.24 0.22
N ASP A 33 8.15 -9.74 0.19
CA ASP A 33 9.35 -8.93 0.37
C ASP A 33 9.77 -8.36 -0.99
N TYR A 34 10.03 -7.06 -1.00
CA TYR A 34 10.47 -6.30 -2.14
C TYR A 34 11.80 -5.63 -1.83
N LYS A 35 12.61 -5.48 -2.88
CA LYS A 35 13.78 -4.62 -2.88
C LYS A 35 13.58 -3.50 -3.90
N CYS A 36 13.92 -2.28 -3.51
CA CYS A 36 13.72 -1.09 -4.30
C CYS A 36 15.04 -0.36 -4.51
N TYR A 37 15.34 -0.02 -5.76
CA TYR A 37 16.41 0.87 -6.16
C TYR A 37 15.92 2.32 -6.08
N LEU A 38 16.53 3.10 -5.18
CA LEU A 38 16.07 4.44 -4.81
C LEU A 38 17.11 5.49 -5.17
N ASP A 39 16.68 6.61 -5.76
CA ASP A 39 17.47 7.86 -5.74
C ASP A 39 17.23 8.56 -4.40
N THR A 40 18.28 8.78 -3.61
CA THR A 40 18.18 9.50 -2.33
C THR A 40 19.05 10.76 -2.32
N THR A 41 18.85 11.62 -1.33
CA THR A 41 19.73 12.79 -1.08
C THR A 41 21.19 12.43 -0.85
N SER A 42 21.48 11.17 -0.51
CA SER A 42 22.83 10.68 -0.23
C SER A 42 23.36 9.72 -1.30
N GLY A 43 22.70 9.68 -2.47
CA GLY A 43 23.04 8.81 -3.59
C GLY A 43 22.06 7.65 -3.78
N TYR A 44 22.33 6.81 -4.76
CA TYR A 44 21.50 5.64 -5.05
C TYR A 44 21.74 4.53 -4.02
N GLN A 45 20.68 3.88 -3.56
CA GLN A 45 20.78 2.72 -2.66
C GLN A 45 19.62 1.73 -2.85
N ILE A 46 19.78 0.53 -2.32
CA ILE A 46 18.72 -0.48 -2.24
C ILE A 46 18.10 -0.45 -0.85
N ALA A 47 16.77 -0.44 -0.77
CA ALA A 47 16.04 -0.60 0.47
C ALA A 47 15.02 -1.72 0.36
N PHE A 48 14.74 -2.37 1.50
CA PHE A 48 13.88 -3.54 1.60
C PHE A 48 12.55 -3.17 2.25
N TYR A 49 11.46 -3.74 1.74
CA TYR A 49 10.11 -3.47 2.20
C TYR A 49 9.26 -4.74 2.17
N GLU A 50 8.41 -4.91 3.16
CA GLU A 50 7.39 -5.97 3.19
C GLU A 50 6.02 -5.34 2.91
N TRP A 51 5.40 -5.71 1.79
CA TRP A 51 4.10 -5.16 1.38
C TRP A 51 3.15 -6.23 0.86
N GLN A 52 1.86 -5.89 0.91
CA GLN A 52 0.85 -6.66 0.19
C GLN A 52 1.03 -6.46 -1.31
N GLU A 53 1.05 -7.55 -2.06
CA GLU A 53 1.24 -7.55 -3.52
C GLU A 53 0.29 -6.56 -4.24
N LYS A 54 -0.98 -6.51 -3.82
CA LYS A 54 -1.99 -5.60 -4.38
C LYS A 54 -1.73 -4.11 -4.11
N GLN A 55 -0.84 -3.78 -3.18
CA GLN A 55 -0.55 -2.41 -2.76
C GLN A 55 0.80 -1.89 -3.28
N ILE A 56 1.61 -2.70 -3.97
CA ILE A 56 2.98 -2.33 -4.36
C ILE A 56 3.04 -0.97 -5.07
N GLN A 57 2.21 -0.75 -6.09
CA GLN A 57 2.21 0.49 -6.86
C GLN A 57 1.86 1.71 -6.02
N LEU A 58 0.89 1.58 -5.10
CA LEU A 58 0.52 2.64 -4.19
C LEU A 58 1.66 2.92 -3.18
N ARG A 59 2.27 1.88 -2.62
CA ARG A 59 3.36 1.99 -1.65
C ARG A 59 4.59 2.64 -2.26
N MET A 60 4.96 2.24 -3.48
CA MET A 60 6.05 2.86 -4.25
C MET A 60 5.79 4.35 -4.50
N ALA A 61 4.59 4.71 -4.97
CA ALA A 61 4.23 6.11 -5.22
C ALA A 61 4.26 6.99 -3.95
N MET A 62 4.14 6.38 -2.76
CA MET A 62 4.22 7.06 -1.48
C MET A 62 5.65 7.18 -0.94
N LEU A 63 6.65 6.52 -1.54
CA LEU A 63 8.03 6.54 -1.04
C LEU A 63 8.73 7.90 -1.17
N PRO A 64 8.58 8.68 -2.27
CA PRO A 64 9.21 9.98 -2.37
C PRO A 64 8.92 10.87 -1.16
N ALA A 65 9.93 11.64 -0.74
CA ALA A 65 9.96 12.45 0.48
C ALA A 65 9.97 11.70 1.83
N ASN A 66 9.92 10.36 1.84
CA ASN A 66 10.17 9.59 3.07
C ASN A 66 11.66 9.49 3.39
N LYS A 67 11.97 9.13 4.64
CA LYS A 67 13.34 8.88 5.10
C LYS A 67 13.67 7.40 5.02
N VAL A 68 14.91 7.11 4.67
CA VAL A 68 15.52 5.79 4.67
C VAL A 68 16.93 5.89 5.27
N PRO A 69 17.40 4.94 6.08
CA PRO A 69 18.78 4.95 6.54
C PRO A 69 19.75 4.86 5.34
N ASN A 70 20.81 5.67 5.36
CA ASN A 70 21.91 5.54 4.42
C ASN A 70 22.76 4.32 4.80
N ILE A 71 23.02 3.42 3.85
CA ILE A 71 23.77 2.18 4.13
C ILE A 71 25.21 2.45 4.58
N GLY A 72 25.85 3.51 4.10
CA GLY A 72 27.26 3.82 4.40
C GLY A 72 27.47 4.55 5.73
N THR A 73 26.59 5.49 6.08
CA THR A 73 26.75 6.35 7.27
C THR A 73 25.77 6.03 8.40
N GLY A 74 24.66 5.33 8.10
CA GLY A 74 23.55 5.12 9.04
C GLY A 74 22.65 6.34 9.26
N GLU A 75 23.04 7.52 8.74
CA GLU A 75 22.23 8.73 8.84
C GLU A 75 21.02 8.65 7.90
N SER A 76 19.93 9.35 8.22
CA SER A 76 18.74 9.36 7.36
C SER A 76 18.98 10.15 6.06
N ALA A 77 18.65 9.55 4.92
CA ALA A 77 18.53 10.20 3.63
C ALA A 77 17.05 10.32 3.22
N TYR A 78 16.70 11.35 2.47
CA TYR A 78 15.35 11.45 1.89
C TYR A 78 15.33 10.76 0.52
N ILE A 79 14.27 10.00 0.27
CA ILE A 79 13.98 9.40 -1.04
C ILE A 79 13.53 10.53 -1.98
N LYS A 80 14.23 10.72 -3.08
CA LYS A 80 13.83 11.63 -4.16
C LYS A 80 12.87 10.94 -5.11
N ASP A 81 13.23 9.73 -5.52
CA ASP A 81 12.44 8.92 -6.46
C ASP A 81 12.68 7.41 -6.26
N VAL A 82 11.79 6.61 -6.84
CA VAL A 82 11.86 5.15 -6.89
C VAL A 82 12.08 4.73 -8.35
N GLU A 83 13.29 4.27 -8.66
CA GLU A 83 13.66 3.88 -10.02
C GLU A 83 13.08 2.52 -10.41
N GLU A 84 13.12 1.55 -9.49
CA GLU A 84 12.63 0.19 -9.72
C GLU A 84 12.39 -0.53 -8.39
N CYS A 85 11.30 -1.31 -8.29
CA CYS A 85 11.12 -2.29 -7.22
C CYS A 85 10.79 -3.66 -7.83
N VAL A 86 11.39 -4.71 -7.29
CA VAL A 86 11.15 -6.11 -7.69
C VAL A 86 11.00 -6.97 -6.44
N GLU A 87 10.43 -8.17 -6.58
CA GLU A 87 10.41 -9.13 -5.47
C GLU A 87 11.85 -9.47 -5.02
N ILE A 88 12.04 -9.83 -3.75
CA ILE A 88 13.36 -9.99 -3.12
C ILE A 88 14.32 -10.94 -3.89
N ASP A 89 13.74 -11.96 -4.53
CA ASP A 89 14.44 -13.00 -5.29
C ASP A 89 14.51 -12.72 -6.80
N GLU A 90 13.81 -11.69 -7.28
CA GLU A 90 13.85 -11.29 -8.68
C GLU A 90 15.06 -10.40 -8.97
N SER A 91 15.49 -10.36 -10.23
CA SER A 91 16.56 -9.46 -10.66
C SER A 91 15.98 -8.14 -11.13
N PHE A 92 16.63 -7.04 -10.74
CA PHE A 92 16.35 -5.73 -11.33
C PHE A 92 16.56 -5.77 -12.85
N THR A 93 15.82 -4.96 -13.59
CA THR A 93 16.00 -4.75 -15.03
C THR A 93 17.06 -3.69 -15.31
N LEU A 94 17.23 -2.72 -14.41
CA LEU A 94 18.25 -1.68 -14.52
C LEU A 94 19.63 -2.25 -14.19
N GLY A 95 20.57 -2.17 -15.15
CA GLY A 95 21.93 -2.67 -14.96
C GLY A 95 22.70 -1.97 -13.82
N ALA A 96 22.36 -0.73 -13.49
CA ALA A 96 22.90 -0.05 -12.31
C ALA A 96 22.38 -0.65 -10.99
N ALA A 97 21.09 -0.99 -10.95
CA ALA A 97 20.46 -1.62 -9.79
C ALA A 97 20.98 -3.05 -9.60
N GLN A 98 21.15 -3.83 -10.67
CA GLN A 98 21.75 -5.18 -10.63
C GLN A 98 23.14 -5.15 -9.97
N LYS A 99 24.03 -4.25 -10.42
CA LYS A 99 25.39 -4.12 -9.86
C LYS A 99 25.38 -3.75 -8.38
N LEU A 100 24.41 -2.92 -7.96
CA LEU A 100 24.29 -2.54 -6.56
C LEU A 100 23.72 -3.68 -5.71
N ASP A 101 22.79 -4.47 -6.25
CA ASP A 101 22.19 -5.63 -5.60
C ASP A 101 23.23 -6.73 -5.30
N GLU A 102 24.16 -6.97 -6.23
CA GLU A 102 25.26 -7.93 -6.06
C GLU A 102 26.14 -7.66 -4.83
N ILE A 103 26.25 -6.39 -4.42
CA ILE A 103 27.07 -5.98 -3.28
C ILE A 103 26.23 -5.59 -2.05
N THR A 104 24.91 -5.62 -2.16
CA THR A 104 23.99 -5.32 -1.05
C THR A 104 23.74 -6.60 -0.26
N LEU A 105 24.02 -6.58 1.04
CA LEU A 105 23.67 -7.69 1.92
C LEU A 105 22.15 -7.76 2.07
N LYS A 106 21.59 -8.95 1.85
CA LYS A 106 20.17 -9.26 2.06
C LYS A 106 19.91 -9.62 3.51
#